data_AF-A0A8X6H275-F1
#
_entry.id   AF-A0A8X6H275-F1
#
_cell.length_a   1.000
_cell.length_b   1.000
_cell.length_c   1.000
_cell.angle_alpha   90.00
_cell.angle_beta   90.00
_cell.angle_gamma   90.00
#
_symmetry.space_group_name_H-M   'P 1'
#
loop_
_entity.id
_entity.type
_entity.pdbx_description
1 polymer ?
#
loop_
_entity_poly.entity_id
_entity_poly.type
_entity_poly.pdbx_seq_one_letter_code
_entity_poly.pdbx_strand_id
1 'polypeptide(L)'
;MSQEKETSLEHRNLILKLKGEKKSFSEITKIVKKTRSTVQTIYRNYVMRGNVLNTSQCGLPHKLSDRDARAIVGKVKKIQQLVLQISGSNCDSKWKKSTSVLS
;
A
#
# COMPACT_ATOMS: atom_id res chain seq x y z
N MET A 1 7.20 3.86 20.72
CA MET A 1 6.49 4.55 19.62
C MET A 1 5.12 4.95 20.15
N SER A 2 4.78 6.25 20.14
CA SER A 2 3.55 6.78 20.75
C SER A 2 2.30 6.21 20.08
N GLN A 3 1.31 5.80 20.88
CA GLN A 3 -0.03 5.36 20.45
C GLN A 3 -1.03 6.52 20.33
N GLU A 4 -0.56 7.77 20.25
CA GLU A 4 -1.48 8.91 20.13
C GLU A 4 -2.22 8.87 18.79
N LYS A 5 -3.55 8.76 18.89
CA LYS A 5 -4.47 8.84 17.76
C LYS A 5 -4.23 10.15 17.02
N GLU A 6 -4.10 10.05 15.70
CA GLU A 6 -3.84 11.21 14.84
C GLU A 6 -4.88 12.33 15.07
N THR A 7 -4.44 13.58 14.91
CA THR A 7 -5.35 14.73 14.96
C THR A 7 -6.41 14.62 13.86
N SER A 8 -7.69 14.76 14.22
CA SER A 8 -8.76 14.86 13.21
C SER A 8 -8.52 16.01 12.24
N LEU A 9 -8.92 15.82 10.99
CA LEU A 9 -8.85 16.80 9.91
C LEU A 9 -9.56 18.10 10.31
N GLU A 10 -10.70 18.00 11.00
CA GLU A 10 -11.46 19.15 11.50
C GLU A 10 -10.62 20.06 12.42
N HIS A 11 -9.87 19.47 13.35
CA HIS A 11 -8.99 20.23 14.24
C HIS A 11 -7.87 20.91 13.46
N ARG A 12 -7.32 20.27 12.42
CA ARG A 12 -6.27 20.85 11.59
C ARG A 12 -6.79 22.04 10.79
N ASN A 13 -7.95 21.90 10.16
CA ASN A 13 -8.63 23.00 9.47
C ASN A 13 -8.93 24.16 10.41
N LEU A 14 -9.41 23.88 11.62
CA LEU A 14 -9.68 24.89 12.64
C LEU A 14 -8.40 25.64 13.03
N ILE A 15 -7.28 24.94 13.24
CA ILE A 15 -5.98 25.56 13.53
C ILE A 15 -5.57 26.53 12.41
N LEU A 16 -5.69 26.11 11.15
CA LEU A 16 -5.30 26.94 10.00
C LEU A 16 -6.20 28.18 9.87
N LYS A 17 -7.51 28.01 10.06
CA LYS A 17 -8.47 29.12 10.05
C LYS A 17 -8.16 30.15 11.14
N LEU A 18 -8.00 29.69 12.39
CA LEU A 18 -7.65 30.57 13.52
C LEU A 18 -6.30 31.26 13.32
N LYS A 19 -5.36 30.59 12.63
CA LYS A 19 -4.08 31.22 12.32
C LYS A 19 -4.18 32.27 11.22
N GLY A 20 -5.06 32.07 10.23
CA GLY A 20 -5.44 33.10 9.25
C GLY A 20 -6.07 34.33 9.91
N GLU A 21 -6.83 34.14 10.99
CA GLU A 21 -7.37 35.21 11.85
C GLU A 21 -6.30 35.88 12.75
N LYS A 22 -5.01 35.59 12.54
CA LYS A 22 -3.85 36.12 13.30
C LYS A 22 -3.84 35.79 14.80
N LYS A 23 -4.58 34.78 15.26
CA LYS A 23 -4.55 34.35 16.66
C LYS A 23 -3.20 33.79 17.08
N SER A 24 -2.89 33.93 18.35
CA SER A 24 -1.65 33.40 18.93
C SER A 24 -1.72 31.87 19.06
N PHE A 25 -0.58 31.19 19.03
CA PHE A 25 -0.57 29.74 19.25
C PHE A 25 -1.11 29.36 20.64
N SER A 26 -0.96 30.24 21.65
CA SER A 26 -1.52 30.02 22.98
C SER A 26 -3.05 30.03 22.96
N GLU A 27 -3.67 31.01 22.30
CA GLU A 27 -5.13 31.04 22.13
C GLU A 27 -5.64 29.82 21.37
N ILE A 28 -4.97 29.45 20.28
CA ILE A 28 -5.36 28.29 19.46
C ILE A 28 -5.33 27.01 20.30
N THR A 29 -4.33 26.83 21.17
CA THR A 29 -4.26 25.64 22.04
C THR A 29 -5.43 25.55 23.01
N LYS A 30 -5.90 26.69 23.53
CA LYS A 30 -7.06 26.75 24.44
C LYS A 30 -8.36 26.38 23.71
N ILE A 31 -8.52 26.83 22.46
CA ILE A 31 -9.71 26.58 21.64
C ILE A 31 -9.75 25.12 21.17
N VAL A 32 -8.65 24.62 20.61
CA VAL A 32 -8.57 23.31 19.94
C VAL A 32 -8.31 22.18 20.94
N LYS A 33 -7.95 22.51 22.19
CA LYS A 33 -7.59 21.55 23.26
C LYS A 33 -6.49 20.58 22.83
N LYS A 34 -5.47 21.10 22.15
CA LYS A 34 -4.26 20.37 21.74
C LYS A 34 -3.02 21.05 22.28
N THR A 35 -1.95 20.28 22.42
CA THR A 35 -0.67 20.81 22.92
C THR A 35 -0.08 21.82 21.93
N ARG A 36 0.68 22.78 22.46
CA ARG A 36 1.32 23.83 21.66
C ARG A 36 2.25 23.25 20.60
N SER A 37 2.99 22.20 20.94
CA SER A 37 3.88 21.50 20.01
C SER A 37 3.11 20.93 18.82
N THR A 38 1.99 20.23 19.05
CA THR A 38 1.15 19.70 17.97
C THR A 38 0.60 20.79 17.07
N VAL A 39 0.07 21.89 17.64
CA VAL A 39 -0.44 23.03 16.86
C VAL A 39 0.66 23.65 15.99
N GLN A 40 1.85 23.84 16.55
CA GLN A 40 3.00 24.38 15.82
C GLN A 40 3.46 23.46 14.70
N THR A 41 3.55 22.15 14.96
CA THR A 41 3.94 21.16 13.94
C THR A 41 2.94 21.11 12.80
N ILE A 42 1.63 21.13 13.08
CA ILE A 42 0.58 21.18 12.04
C ILE A 42 0.74 22.42 11.17
N TYR A 43 0.89 23.60 11.78
CA TYR A 43 1.06 24.85 11.04
C TYR A 43 2.35 24.86 10.22
N ARG A 44 3.48 24.43 10.79
CA ARG A 44 4.76 24.34 10.07
C ARG A 44 4.67 23.39 8.88
N ASN A 45 4.08 22.21 9.07
CA ASN A 45 3.89 21.25 7.98
C ASN A 45 3.01 21.82 6.86
N TYR A 46 1.95 22.55 7.21
CA TYR A 46 1.12 23.23 6.23
C TYR A 46 1.89 24.29 5.44
N VAL A 47 2.67 25.15 6.11
CA VAL A 47 3.49 26.17 5.42
C VAL A 47 4.54 25.53 4.51
N MET A 48 5.16 24.43 4.94
CA MET A 48 6.23 23.77 4.18
C MET A 48 5.72 22.92 3.02
N ARG A 49 4.57 22.24 3.17
CA ARG A 49 4.07 21.24 2.21
C ARG A 49 2.79 21.66 1.49
N GLY A 50 2.08 22.67 1.97
CA GLY A 50 0.77 23.10 1.49
C GLY A 50 -0.40 22.16 1.83
N ASN A 51 -0.13 21.03 2.51
CA ASN A 51 -1.13 19.98 2.75
C ASN A 51 -1.59 19.96 4.21
N VAL A 52 -2.91 19.82 4.40
CA VAL A 52 -3.55 19.66 5.71
C VAL A 52 -3.61 18.20 6.16
N LEU A 53 -3.55 17.28 5.18
CA LEU A 53 -3.59 15.85 5.42
C LEU A 53 -2.28 15.36 6.02
N ASN A 54 -2.38 14.33 6.87
CA ASN A 54 -1.20 13.63 7.32
C ASN A 54 -0.54 12.93 6.15
N THR A 55 0.79 12.96 6.13
CA THR A 55 1.54 12.18 5.16
C THR A 55 1.43 10.72 5.54
N SER A 56 1.01 9.89 4.58
CA SER A 56 1.04 8.44 4.74
C SER A 56 2.46 8.01 5.08
N GLN A 57 2.62 7.23 6.16
CA GLN A 57 3.89 6.59 6.41
C GLN A 57 4.18 5.65 5.24
N CYS A 58 5.29 5.85 4.54
CA CYS A 58 5.78 4.82 3.64
C CYS A 58 6.37 3.71 4.50
N GLY A 59 5.83 2.50 4.34
CA GLY A 59 6.43 1.32 4.94
C GLY A 59 7.83 1.05 4.40
N LEU A 60 8.47 0.03 4.97
CA LEU A 60 9.74 -0.44 4.44
C LEU A 60 9.53 -0.93 2.98
N PRO A 61 10.44 -0.60 2.05
CA PRO A 61 10.37 -1.15 0.70
C PRO A 61 10.38 -2.68 0.73
N HIS A 62 9.68 -3.28 -0.23
CA HIS A 62 9.67 -4.73 -0.39
C HIS A 62 11.09 -5.25 -0.68
N LYS A 63 11.40 -6.45 -0.18
CA LYS A 63 12.71 -7.11 -0.40
C LYS A 63 13.01 -7.34 -1.88
N LEU A 64 11.98 -7.57 -2.68
CA LEU A 64 12.08 -7.74 -4.13
C LEU A 64 11.80 -6.42 -4.81
N SER A 65 12.59 -6.11 -5.84
CA SER A 65 12.25 -5.03 -6.75
C SER A 65 11.03 -5.42 -7.59
N ASP A 66 10.29 -4.42 -8.08
CA ASP A 66 9.16 -4.64 -9.00
C ASP A 66 9.58 -5.41 -10.27
N ARG A 67 10.83 -5.23 -10.69
CA ARG A 67 11.39 -5.94 -11.85
C ARG A 67 11.53 -7.43 -11.55
N ASP A 68 12.10 -7.77 -10.41
CA ASP A 68 12.33 -9.17 -10.02
C ASP A 68 11.01 -9.87 -9.74
N ALA A 69 10.07 -9.20 -9.07
CA ALA A 69 8.72 -9.70 -8.86
C ALA A 69 8.04 -10.06 -10.20
N ARG A 70 8.09 -9.16 -11.19
CA ARG A 70 7.55 -9.40 -12.53
C ARG A 70 8.25 -10.57 -13.24
N ALA A 71 9.57 -10.65 -13.13
CA ALA A 71 10.34 -11.75 -13.73
C ALA A 71 9.98 -13.10 -13.12
N ILE A 72 9.81 -13.18 -11.80
CA ILE A 72 9.40 -14.40 -11.09
C ILE A 72 7.99 -14.81 -11.54
N VAL A 73 7.03 -13.88 -11.55
CA VAL A 73 5.66 -14.15 -12.00
C VAL A 73 5.65 -14.66 -13.45
N GLY A 74 6.45 -14.05 -14.33
CA GLY A 74 6.58 -14.50 -15.72
C GLY A 74 7.12 -15.92 -15.85
N LYS A 75 8.14 -16.28 -15.06
CA LYS A 75 8.70 -17.65 -15.04
C LYS A 75 7.67 -18.66 -14.54
N VAL A 76 6.96 -18.35 -13.45
CA VAL A 76 5.91 -19.22 -12.89
C VAL A 76 4.81 -19.46 -13.91
N LYS A 77 4.32 -18.41 -14.59
CA LYS A 77 3.29 -18.53 -15.62
C LYS A 77 3.74 -19.40 -16.80
N LYS A 78 4.99 -19.26 -17.24
CA LYS A 78 5.54 -20.10 -18.31
C LYS A 78 5.65 -21.57 -17.90
N ILE A 79 6.08 -21.84 -16.67
CA ILE A 79 6.13 -23.21 -16.12
C ILE A 79 4.71 -23.80 -16.05
N GLN A 80 3.74 -23.04 -15.55
CA GLN A 80 2.35 -23.49 -15.47
C GLN A 80 1.78 -23.88 -16.84
N GLN A 81 2.07 -23.07 -17.87
CA GLN A 81 1.65 -23.37 -19.24
C GLN A 81 2.26 -24.67 -19.78
N LEU A 82 3.55 -24.91 -19.52
CA LEU A 82 4.25 -26.12 -19.94
C LEU A 82 3.70 -27.37 -19.23
N VAL A 83 3.42 -27.28 -17.93
CA VAL A 83 2.81 -28.38 -17.16
C VAL A 83 1.45 -28.75 -17.73
N LEU A 84 0.61 -27.76 -18.05
CA LEU A 84 -0.70 -28.00 -18.67
C LEU A 84 -0.59 -28.70 -20.03
N GLN A 85 0.38 -28.29 -20.86
CA GLN A 85 0.64 -28.93 -22.14
C GLN A 85 1.08 -30.39 -21.98
N ILE A 86 1.98 -30.69 -21.05
CA ILE A 86 2.44 -32.05 -20.76
C ILE A 86 1.29 -32.93 -20.26
N SER A 87 0.42 -32.39 -19.38
CA SER A 87 -0.76 -33.12 -18.88
C SER A 87 -1.82 -33.37 -19.95
N GLY A 88 -1.91 -32.52 -20.99
CA GLY A 88 -2.83 -32.71 -22.12
C GLY A 88 -2.32 -33.66 -23.20
N SER A 89 -1.00 -33.89 -23.30
CA SER A 89 -0.40 -34.70 -24.36
C SER A 89 -0.23 -36.19 -24.04
N ASN A 90 -0.55 -36.65 -22.82
CA ASN A 90 -0.19 -38.01 -22.37
C ASN A 90 -1.37 -38.99 -22.22
N CYS A 91 -2.56 -38.68 -22.76
CA CYS A 91 -3.76 -39.51 -22.54
C CYS A 91 -4.18 -40.44 -23.69
N ASP A 92 -3.56 -40.44 -24.89
CA ASP A 92 -4.20 -41.09 -26.05
C ASP A 92 -3.48 -42.25 -26.77
N SER A 93 -2.35 -42.77 -26.29
CA SER A 93 -1.56 -43.70 -27.14
C SER A 93 -1.18 -45.07 -26.58
N LYS A 94 -1.73 -45.51 -25.43
CA LYS A 94 -1.28 -46.80 -24.82
C LYS A 94 -2.20 -48.03 -24.94
N TRP A 95 -3.38 -47.94 -25.54
CA TRP A 95 -4.33 -49.08 -25.56
C TRP A 95 -4.88 -49.45 -26.95
N LYS A 96 -4.04 -49.47 -27.99
CA LYS A 96 -4.41 -50.10 -29.28
C LYS A 96 -3.26 -50.92 -29.84
N LYS A 97 -3.18 -52.19 -29.42
CA LYS A 97 -2.63 -53.34 -30.17
C LYS A 97 -2.55 -54.54 -29.22
N SER A 98 -3.62 -55.36 -29.19
CA SER A 98 -3.58 -56.78 -28.81
C SER A 98 -4.99 -57.37 -28.98
N THR A 99 -5.42 -57.56 -30.23
CA THR A 99 -6.56 -58.44 -30.56
C THR A 99 -6.55 -58.72 -32.06
N SER A 100 -5.64 -59.59 -32.51
CA SER A 100 -5.75 -60.25 -33.83
C SER A 100 -4.79 -61.44 -33.93
N VAL A 101 -5.03 -62.49 -33.16
CA VAL A 101 -4.61 -63.85 -33.54
C VAL A 101 -5.59 -64.83 -32.91
N LEU A 102 -6.52 -65.32 -33.72
CA LEU A 102 -7.27 -66.57 -33.57
C LEU A 102 -8.05 -66.74 -34.89
N SER A 103 -7.41 -67.39 -35.85
CA SER A 103 -8.03 -68.02 -37.01
C SER A 103 -7.58 -69.48 -37.02
#